data_AF-H1VXH0-F1
#
_entry.id   AF-H1VXH0-F1
#
_cell.length_a   1.000
_cell.length_b   1.000
_cell.length_c   1.000
_cell.angle_alpha   90.00
_cell.angle_beta   90.00
_cell.angle_gamma   90.00
#
_symmetry.space_group_name_H-M   'P 1'
#
loop_
_entity.id
_entity.type
_entity.pdbx_description
1 polymer ?
#
loop_
_entity_poly.entity_id
_entity_poly.type
_entity_poly.pdbx_seq_one_letter_code
_entity_poly.pdbx_strand_id
1 'polypeptide(L)' 'MITSGKLEIAVHKTYPLRDVKTAHADIESRKTTGKLLLKHE' A
#
# COMPACT_ATOMS: atom_id res chain seq x y z
N MET A 1 11.21 -6.98 15.67
CA MET A 1 11.78 -7.18 14.30
C MET A 1 11.66 -5.92 13.46
N ILE A 2 10.47 -5.31 13.35
CA ILE A 2 10.23 -4.06 12.61
C ILE A 2 10.99 -2.87 13.23
N THR A 3 10.77 -2.56 14.51
CA THR A 3 11.46 -1.46 15.22
C THR A 3 12.96 -1.68 15.41
N SER A 4 13.40 -2.93 15.30
CA SER A 4 14.82 -3.32 15.38
C SER A 4 15.52 -3.21 14.01
N GLY A 5 14.83 -2.77 12.94
CA GLY A 5 15.38 -2.63 11.59
C GLY A 5 15.65 -3.94 10.85
N LYS A 6 15.28 -5.08 11.42
CA LYS A 6 15.53 -6.41 10.84
C LYS A 6 14.53 -6.79 9.73
N LEU A 7 13.49 -5.98 9.53
CA LEU A 7 12.46 -6.21 8.52
C LEU A 7 12.22 -4.91 7.75
N GLU A 8 12.48 -4.95 6.45
CA GLU A 8 12.17 -3.86 5.53
C GLU A 8 10.72 -3.99 5.01
N ILE A 9 9.96 -2.90 5.07
CA ILE A 9 8.57 -2.86 4.62
C ILE A 9 8.52 -2.14 3.27
N ALA A 10 8.38 -2.92 2.20
CA ALA A 10 8.18 -2.36 0.86
C ALA A 10 6.74 -1.84 0.70
N VAL A 11 6.63 -0.54 0.40
CA VAL A 11 5.36 0.12 0.09
C VAL A 11 5.26 0.25 -1.42
N HIS A 12 4.21 -0.34 -2.00
CA HIS A 12 3.95 -0.30 -3.43
C HIS A 12 3.55 1.11 -3.88
N LYS A 13 2.51 1.64 -3.24
CA LYS A 13 1.91 2.93 -3.58
C LYS A 13 1.02 3.43 -2.44
N THR A 14 0.95 4.74 -2.32
CA THR A 14 0.02 5.43 -1.41
C THR A 14 -1.06 6.11 -2.24
N TYR A 15 -2.32 5.85 -1.92
CA TYR A 15 -3.48 6.43 -2.57
C TYR A 15 -4.16 7.41 -1.60
N PRO A 16 -4.67 8.57 -2.06
CA PRO A 16 -5.51 9.41 -1.21
C PRO A 16 -6.85 8.70 -0.93
N LEU A 17 -7.50 9.02 0.20
CA LEU A 17 -8.74 8.35 0.61
C LEU A 17 -9.87 8.45 -0.43
N ARG A 18 -9.88 9.51 -1.24
CA ARG A 18 -10.83 9.68 -2.35
C ARG A 18 -10.69 8.62 -3.45
N ASP A 19 -9.51 8.02 -3.60
CA ASP A 19 -9.16 7.06 -4.67
C ASP A 19 -9.20 5.59 -4.22
N VAL A 20 -9.95 5.29 -3.15
CA VAL A 20 -10.11 3.92 -2.61
C VAL A 20 -10.57 2.93 -3.68
N LYS A 21 -11.46 3.34 -4.60
CA LYS A 21 -11.91 2.49 -5.71
C LYS A 21 -10.73 2.01 -6.58
N THR A 22 -9.80 2.90 -6.88
CA THR A 22 -8.61 2.58 -7.68
C THR A 22 -7.66 1.66 -6.91
N ALA A 23 -7.49 1.90 -5.61
CA ALA A 23 -6.69 1.03 -4.74
C ALA A 23 -7.22 -0.41 -4.73
N HIS A 24 -8.54 -0.61 -4.67
CA HIS A 24 -9.15 -1.94 -4.75
C HIS A 24 -8.91 -2.61 -6.11
N ALA A 25 -9.16 -1.89 -7.21
CA ALA A 25 -8.97 -2.43 -8.56
C ALA A 25 -7.52 -2.89 -8.83
N ASP A 26 -6.54 -2.20 -8.26
CA ASP A 26 -5.11 -2.52 -8.38
C ASP A 26 -4.73 -3.81 -7.63
N ILE A 27 -5.32 -4.02 -6.43
CA ILE A 27 -5.19 -5.25 -5.66
C ILE A 27 -5.84 -6.42 -6.40
N GLU A 28 -7.07 -6.22 -6.90
CA GLU A 28 -7.82 -7.25 -7.65
C GLU A 28 -7.10 -7.67 -8.93
N SER A 29 -6.43 -6.72 -9.58
CA SER A 29 -5.60 -6.97 -10.76
C SER A 29 -4.33 -7.77 -10.48
N ARG A 30 -3.99 -8.02 -9.20
CA ARG A 30 -2.77 -8.70 -8.75
C ARG A 30 -1.47 -8.07 -9.23
N LYS A 31 -1.49 -6.76 -9.53
CA LYS A 31 -0.33 -6.00 -9.99
C LYS A 31 0.47 -5.38 -8.84
N THR A 32 -0.15 -5.24 -7.67
CA THR A 32 0.50 -4.68 -6.49
C THR A 32 1.58 -5.60 -5.95
N THR A 33 2.76 -5.05 -5.70
CA THR A 33 3.88 -5.76 -5.05
C THR A 33 4.29 -4.98 -3.81
N GLY A 34 4.09 -5.57 -2.63
CA GLY A 34 4.29 -4.90 -1.35
C GLY A 34 2.97 -4.43 -0.72
N LYS A 35 3.04 -3.44 0.17
CA LYS A 35 1.87 -2.90 0.88
C LYS A 35 1.31 -1.66 0.18
N LEU A 36 -0.01 -1.58 0.13
CA LEU A 36 -0.74 -0.40 -0.33
C LEU A 36 -1.17 0.41 0.90
N LEU A 37 -1.02 1.73 0.83
CA LEU A 37 -1.44 2.64 1.90
C LEU A 37 -2.53 3.59 1.42
N LEU A 38 -3.42 3.95 2.32
CA LEU A 38 -4.41 5.00 2.12
C LEU A 38 -4.04 6.19 3.00
N LYS A 39 -4.00 7.38 2.39
CA LYS A 39 -3.72 8.63 3.08
C LYS A 39 -5.04 9.34 3.39
N HIS A 40 -5.27 9.55 4.68
CA HIS A 40 -6.28 10.47 5.21
C HIS A 40 -5.64 11.86 5.25
N GLU A 41 -6.02 12.72 4.31
CA GLU A 41 -5.77 14.17 4.30
C GLU A 41 -7.11 14.89 4.17
#